data_AF-A0A1V4FIQ9-F1
#
_entry.id   AF-A0A1V4FIQ9-F1
#
_cell.length_a   1.000
_cell.length_b   1.000
_cell.length_c   1.000
_cell.angle_alpha   90.00
_cell.angle_beta   90.00
_cell.angle_gamma   90.00
#
_symmetry.space_group_name_H-M   'P 1'
#
loop_
_entity.id
_entity.type
_entity.pdbx_description
1 polymer ?
#
loop_
_entity_poly.entity_id
_entity_poly.type
_entity_poly.pdbx_seq_one_letter_code
_entity_poly.pdbx_strand_id
1 'polypeptide(L)'
;MVDKVQKLKPQEFVNTLGKFLADDETHNVLIRGYFDMPKLKLSLRVIKNTKEMHKGVIVEGGMNKNKLESMLGRALNIPNFYLDSLEWLNIGNGTNIVSTKWNQSVHFTYGDDCDFAFFFPIQEEVVEPKYTEILVEKLKNSRAKKNILLTSNDWTKNPEVLYKYMDKIVSLDLEDYSNKYKEELKNIKTNIDDKPLPY
;
A
#
# COMPACT_ATOMS: atom_id res chain seq x y z
N MET A 1 -8.37 -0.66 -21.14
CA MET A 1 -6.91 -0.93 -21.20
C MET A 1 -6.31 -0.16 -20.05
N VAL A 2 -5.70 -0.83 -19.08
CA VAL A 2 -5.01 -0.12 -17.99
C VAL A 2 -3.62 0.22 -18.52
N ASP A 3 -3.35 1.51 -18.62
CA ASP A 3 -2.06 2.05 -18.97
C ASP A 3 -0.96 1.44 -18.08
N LYS A 4 0.17 1.14 -18.74
CA LYS A 4 1.40 0.52 -18.20
C LYS A 4 1.67 0.87 -16.73
N VAL A 5 2.06 -0.15 -15.96
CA VAL A 5 2.71 -0.01 -14.65
C VAL A 5 3.79 1.08 -14.74
N GLN A 6 3.64 2.14 -13.96
CA GLN A 6 4.60 3.25 -13.97
C GLN A 6 5.77 2.89 -13.06
N LYS A 7 6.91 2.52 -13.63
CA LYS A 7 8.17 2.29 -12.89
C LYS A 7 8.82 3.65 -12.61
N LEU A 8 8.91 4.03 -11.33
CA LEU A 8 9.26 5.40 -10.90
C LEU A 8 10.45 5.40 -9.95
N LYS A 9 11.41 6.30 -10.17
CA LYS A 9 12.47 6.58 -9.18
C LYS A 9 11.88 7.30 -7.96
N PRO A 10 12.58 7.37 -6.80
CA PRO A 10 11.99 7.86 -5.56
C PRO A 10 11.34 9.24 -5.62
N GLN A 11 11.97 10.21 -6.29
CA GLN A 11 11.41 11.56 -6.39
C GLN A 11 10.17 11.59 -7.29
N GLU A 12 10.18 10.85 -8.39
CA GLU A 12 9.04 10.72 -9.30
C GLU A 12 7.88 10.00 -8.62
N PHE A 13 8.18 8.98 -7.81
CA PHE A 13 7.22 8.27 -6.98
C PHE A 13 6.53 9.22 -6.00
N VAL A 14 7.31 10.03 -5.26
CA VAL A 14 6.78 11.04 -4.33
C VAL A 14 5.87 12.04 -5.05
N ASN A 15 6.33 12.59 -6.17
CA ASN A 15 5.56 13.56 -6.93
C ASN A 15 4.27 12.95 -7.50
N THR A 16 4.35 11.70 -7.98
CA THR A 16 3.22 10.99 -8.59
C THR A 16 2.18 10.61 -7.55
N LEU A 17 2.60 10.08 -6.39
CA LEU A 17 1.68 9.74 -5.31
C LEU A 17 1.09 11.01 -4.69
N GLY A 18 1.86 12.09 -4.53
CA GLY A 18 1.34 13.37 -4.05
C GLY A 18 0.26 13.95 -4.97
N LYS A 19 0.46 13.90 -6.28
CA LYS A 19 -0.58 14.28 -7.27
C LYS A 19 -1.82 13.41 -7.16
N PHE A 20 -1.64 12.08 -7.05
CA PHE A 20 -2.74 11.14 -6.85
C PHE A 20 -3.58 11.49 -5.61
N LEU A 21 -2.93 11.81 -4.50
CA LEU A 21 -3.64 12.13 -3.25
C LEU A 21 -4.38 13.48 -3.32
N ALA A 22 -3.91 14.41 -4.14
CA ALA A 22 -4.49 15.75 -4.25
C ALA A 22 -5.51 15.90 -5.40
N ASP A 23 -5.63 14.94 -6.32
CA ASP A 23 -6.66 14.97 -7.35
C ASP A 23 -8.02 14.51 -6.81
N ASP A 24 -9.11 14.83 -7.50
CA ASP A 24 -10.47 14.40 -7.13
C ASP A 24 -11.01 13.28 -8.03
N GLU A 25 -10.29 12.95 -9.12
CA GLU A 25 -10.79 12.08 -10.18
C GLU A 25 -10.39 10.62 -9.96
N THR A 26 -9.17 10.36 -9.48
CA THR A 26 -8.64 9.02 -9.30
C THR A 26 -8.90 8.54 -7.88
N HIS A 27 -9.35 7.30 -7.69
CA HIS A 27 -9.73 6.81 -6.37
C HIS A 27 -8.81 5.68 -5.91
N ASN A 28 -8.40 4.79 -6.81
CA ASN A 28 -7.69 3.57 -6.47
C ASN A 28 -6.27 3.56 -7.04
N VAL A 29 -5.27 3.47 -6.17
CA VAL A 29 -3.87 3.25 -6.55
C VAL A 29 -3.34 1.92 -6.01
N LEU A 30 -2.67 1.17 -6.87
CA LEU A 30 -1.84 0.03 -6.47
C LEU A 30 -0.36 0.44 -6.47
N ILE A 31 0.28 0.30 -5.32
CA ILE A 31 1.68 0.58 -5.09
C ILE A 31 2.46 -0.74 -5.02
N ARG A 32 3.35 -0.91 -6.00
CA ARG A 32 4.26 -2.04 -6.17
C ARG A 32 5.72 -1.64 -5.96
N GLY A 33 6.61 -2.62 -5.90
CA GLY A 33 8.07 -2.45 -5.85
C GLY A 33 8.73 -3.54 -4.99
N TYR A 34 9.96 -3.90 -5.36
CA TYR A 34 10.72 -5.00 -4.73
C TYR A 34 11.02 -4.82 -3.25
N PHE A 35 11.19 -3.57 -2.81
CA PHE A 35 11.69 -3.26 -1.48
C PHE A 35 10.56 -2.75 -0.59
N ASP A 36 10.05 -3.63 0.27
CA ASP A 36 8.87 -3.36 1.08
C ASP A 36 9.03 -2.17 2.03
N MET A 37 10.10 -2.13 2.83
CA MET A 37 10.29 -1.08 3.83
C MET A 37 10.48 0.31 3.20
N PRO A 38 11.32 0.51 2.16
CA PRO A 38 11.40 1.79 1.46
C PRO A 38 10.07 2.23 0.83
N LYS A 39 9.35 1.30 0.20
CA LYS A 39 8.05 1.55 -0.42
C LYS A 39 7.00 1.98 0.61
N LEU A 40 6.90 1.26 1.73
CA LEU A 40 6.02 1.60 2.85
C LEU A 40 6.39 2.97 3.46
N LYS A 41 7.68 3.21 3.74
CA LYS A 41 8.19 4.48 4.29
C LYS A 41 7.86 5.67 3.41
N LEU A 42 8.14 5.58 2.12
CA LEU A 42 7.87 6.68 1.19
C LEU A 42 6.37 6.91 1.06
N SER A 43 5.57 5.86 0.91
CA SER A 43 4.11 6.00 0.78
C SER A 43 3.49 6.70 2.00
N LEU A 44 3.77 6.21 3.21
CA LEU A 44 3.28 6.83 4.44
C LEU A 44 3.82 8.25 4.65
N ARG A 45 5.06 8.53 4.22
CA ARG A 45 5.63 9.88 4.27
C ARG A 45 4.88 10.83 3.33
N VAL A 46 4.50 10.41 2.13
CA VAL A 46 3.72 11.24 1.21
C VAL A 46 2.33 11.49 1.80
N ILE A 47 1.64 10.45 2.28
CA ILE A 47 0.32 10.55 2.89
C ILE A 47 0.33 11.59 4.02
N LYS A 48 1.20 11.43 5.03
CA LYS A 48 1.24 12.36 6.18
C LYS A 48 1.68 13.79 5.84
N ASN A 49 2.27 14.02 4.68
CA ASN A 49 2.73 15.35 4.26
C ASN A 49 1.79 16.00 3.23
N THR A 50 0.73 15.29 2.82
CA THR A 50 -0.29 15.81 1.91
C THR A 50 -1.34 16.52 2.73
N LYS A 51 -1.64 17.79 2.39
CA LYS A 51 -2.47 18.66 3.22
C LYS A 51 -3.92 18.19 3.31
N GLU A 52 -4.36 17.44 2.32
CA GLU A 52 -5.72 16.92 2.17
C GLU A 52 -5.94 15.62 2.97
N MET A 53 -4.89 15.06 3.58
CA MET A 53 -4.91 13.74 4.22
C MET A 53 -4.83 13.85 5.75
N HIS A 54 -5.99 13.95 6.40
CA HIS A 54 -6.08 14.14 7.85
C HIS A 54 -6.68 12.93 8.57
N LYS A 55 -7.56 12.17 7.92
CA LYS A 55 -8.19 10.99 8.50
C LYS A 55 -8.04 9.80 7.57
N GLY A 56 -7.60 8.66 8.11
CA GLY A 56 -7.56 7.45 7.31
C GLY A 56 -7.83 6.17 8.07
N VAL A 57 -8.07 5.11 7.31
CA VAL A 57 -8.26 3.76 7.83
C VAL A 57 -7.13 2.87 7.31
N ILE A 58 -6.39 2.23 8.22
CA ILE A 58 -5.50 1.12 7.85
C ILE A 58 -6.36 -0.12 7.71
N VAL A 59 -6.42 -0.67 6.49
CA VAL A 59 -7.03 -1.97 6.24
C VAL A 59 -5.94 -3.02 6.40
N GLU A 60 -5.92 -3.66 7.56
CA GLU A 60 -4.95 -4.68 7.94
C GLU A 60 -5.14 -5.91 7.04
N GLY A 61 -4.07 -6.33 6.37
CA GLY A 61 -4.02 -7.59 5.62
C GLY A 61 -3.81 -8.85 6.49
N GLY A 62 -3.57 -9.99 5.85
CA GLY A 62 -3.41 -11.32 6.46
C GLY A 62 -2.12 -11.51 7.26
N MET A 63 -1.20 -10.55 7.19
CA MET A 63 0.03 -10.56 7.96
C MET A 63 -0.23 -10.60 9.47
N ASN A 64 0.62 -11.32 10.21
CA ASN A 64 0.63 -11.29 11.67
C ASN A 64 0.64 -9.84 12.23
N LYS A 65 -0.28 -9.54 13.15
CA LYS A 65 -0.49 -8.20 13.71
C LYS A 65 0.78 -7.56 14.27
N ASN A 66 1.56 -8.29 15.08
CA ASN A 66 2.80 -7.75 15.67
C ASN A 66 3.84 -7.40 14.59
N LYS A 67 3.90 -8.17 13.51
CA LYS A 67 4.79 -7.90 12.38
C LYS A 67 4.32 -6.67 11.61
N LEU A 68 3.01 -6.56 11.35
CA LEU A 68 2.39 -5.40 10.69
C LEU A 68 2.67 -4.11 11.47
N GLU A 69 2.36 -4.11 12.77
CA GLU A 69 2.58 -2.99 13.68
C GLU A 69 4.06 -2.61 13.77
N SER A 70 4.96 -3.60 13.85
CA SER A 70 6.41 -3.35 13.82
C SER A 70 6.85 -2.68 12.51
N MET A 71 6.34 -3.13 11.35
CA MET A 71 6.66 -2.53 10.06
C MET A 71 6.13 -1.09 9.95
N LEU A 72 4.87 -0.86 10.36
CA LEU A 72 4.25 0.46 10.36
C LEU A 72 4.96 1.42 11.31
N GLY A 73 5.24 1.01 12.55
CA GLY A 73 5.98 1.81 13.52
C GLY A 73 7.38 2.19 13.03
N ARG A 74 8.11 1.23 12.43
CA ARG A 74 9.41 1.51 11.78
C ARG A 74 9.32 2.41 10.55
N ALA A 75 8.20 2.38 9.84
CA ALA A 75 7.98 3.21 8.66
C ALA A 75 7.62 4.67 9.04
N LEU A 76 6.82 4.82 10.09
CA LEU A 76 6.38 6.11 10.63
C LEU A 76 7.38 6.74 11.59
N ASN A 77 8.35 5.96 12.08
CA ASN A 77 9.24 6.30 13.19
C ASN A 77 8.46 6.56 14.50
N ILE A 78 7.46 5.73 14.77
CA ILE A 78 6.65 5.77 16.00
C ILE A 78 7.01 4.55 16.84
N PRO A 79 7.65 4.72 18.01
CA PRO A 79 7.94 3.60 18.92
C PRO A 79 6.63 3.04 19.49
N ASN A 80 6.61 1.73 19.75
CA ASN A 80 5.44 1.04 20.32
C ASN A 80 4.13 1.31 19.54
N PHE A 81 4.22 1.40 18.21
CA PHE A 81 3.06 1.56 17.35
C PHE A 81 2.11 0.37 17.51
N TYR A 82 0.84 0.65 17.75
CA TYR A 82 -0.22 -0.36 17.78
C TYR A 82 -1.44 0.15 17.00
N LEU A 83 -2.15 -0.78 16.37
CA LEU A 83 -3.39 -0.49 15.66
C LEU A 83 -4.57 -0.82 16.55
N ASP A 84 -5.50 0.14 16.63
CA ASP A 84 -6.78 0.00 17.30
C ASP A 84 -7.91 0.38 16.34
N SER A 85 -9.00 -0.39 16.40
CA SER A 85 -10.21 -0.13 15.62
C SER A 85 -11.15 0.90 16.28
N LEU A 86 -10.95 1.19 17.56
CA LEU A 86 -11.81 2.06 18.36
C LEU A 86 -11.15 3.42 18.65
N GLU A 87 -9.83 3.51 18.57
CA GLU A 87 -9.08 4.72 18.91
C GLU A 87 -8.30 5.28 17.71
N TRP A 88 -8.43 6.60 17.50
CA TRP A 88 -7.66 7.31 16.49
C TRP A 88 -6.23 7.57 16.97
N LEU A 89 -5.26 7.09 16.20
CA LEU A 89 -3.84 7.31 16.45
C LEU A 89 -3.30 8.41 15.52
N ASN A 90 -2.64 9.43 16.09
CA ASN A 90 -1.93 10.43 15.30
C ASN A 90 -0.60 9.87 14.77
N ILE A 91 -0.39 9.93 13.46
CA ILE A 91 0.84 9.46 12.80
C ILE A 91 1.76 10.60 12.33
N GLY A 92 1.53 11.80 12.84
CA GLY A 92 2.25 13.03 12.53
C GLY A 92 1.47 13.98 11.63
N ASN A 93 1.82 15.27 11.70
CA ASN A 93 1.26 16.36 10.87
C ASN A 93 -0.28 16.47 10.90
N GLY A 94 -0.91 16.05 11.99
CA GLY A 94 -2.37 16.09 12.10
C GLY A 94 -3.09 14.95 11.35
N THR A 95 -2.37 14.01 10.73
CA THR A 95 -2.96 12.80 10.15
C THR A 95 -3.25 11.79 11.25
N ASN A 96 -4.51 11.39 11.38
CA ASN A 96 -4.99 10.40 12.33
C ASN A 96 -5.47 9.15 11.60
N ILE A 97 -5.23 7.98 12.18
CA ILE A 97 -5.65 6.69 11.62
C ILE A 97 -6.40 5.84 12.63
N VAL A 98 -7.30 5.01 12.14
CA VAL A 98 -7.89 3.85 12.83
C VAL A 98 -7.62 2.59 12.00
N SER A 99 -7.92 1.41 12.54
CA SER A 99 -7.78 0.17 11.77
C SER A 99 -9.07 -0.63 11.57
N THR A 100 -9.08 -1.42 10.51
CA THR A 100 -10.08 -2.47 10.25
C THR A 100 -9.38 -3.64 9.57
N LYS A 101 -9.92 -4.85 9.68
CA LYS A 101 -9.36 -6.01 8.97
C LYS A 101 -9.96 -6.15 7.59
N TRP A 102 -9.15 -6.59 6.62
CA TRP A 102 -9.56 -6.83 5.24
C TRP A 102 -10.74 -7.81 5.12
N ASN A 103 -10.80 -8.81 6.00
CA ASN A 103 -11.82 -9.86 6.03
C ASN A 103 -12.96 -9.61 7.03
N GLN A 104 -12.98 -8.46 7.70
CA GLN A 104 -14.01 -8.12 8.68
C GLN A 104 -15.07 -7.23 8.06
N SER A 105 -16.35 -7.55 8.34
CA SER A 105 -17.52 -6.78 7.92
C SER A 105 -17.45 -6.42 6.43
N VAL A 106 -17.06 -7.40 5.60
CA VAL A 106 -16.67 -7.19 4.19
C VAL A 106 -17.80 -6.58 3.36
N HIS A 107 -19.06 -6.90 3.70
CA HIS A 107 -20.26 -6.41 3.03
C HIS A 107 -20.82 -5.09 3.59
N PHE A 108 -20.13 -4.49 4.57
CA PHE A 108 -20.53 -3.21 5.16
C PHE A 108 -19.60 -2.10 4.67
N THR A 109 -20.19 -0.92 4.46
CA THR A 109 -19.43 0.28 4.14
C THR A 109 -18.56 0.70 5.31
N TYR A 110 -17.41 1.32 5.02
CA TYR A 110 -16.52 1.88 6.03
C TYR A 110 -15.72 3.05 5.47
N GLY A 111 -15.03 3.78 6.35
CA GLY A 111 -14.19 4.91 5.94
C GLY A 111 -15.01 6.14 5.54
N ASP A 112 -16.24 6.26 6.05
CA ASP A 112 -17.02 7.48 5.95
C ASP A 112 -16.22 8.65 6.53
N ASP A 113 -16.21 9.79 5.82
CA ASP A 113 -15.42 10.99 6.13
C ASP A 113 -13.90 10.77 6.23
N CYS A 114 -13.37 9.64 5.75
CA CYS A 114 -11.93 9.41 5.69
C CYS A 114 -11.37 9.91 4.36
N ASP A 115 -10.21 10.55 4.43
CA ASP A 115 -9.47 11.02 3.24
C ASP A 115 -8.81 9.85 2.52
N PHE A 116 -8.44 8.79 3.25
CA PHE A 116 -7.85 7.60 2.65
C PHE A 116 -8.16 6.29 3.38
N ALA A 117 -8.11 5.18 2.64
CA ALA A 117 -7.98 3.83 3.15
C ALA A 117 -6.66 3.24 2.63
N PHE A 118 -5.81 2.78 3.54
CA PHE A 118 -4.49 2.21 3.22
C PHE A 118 -4.50 0.71 3.51
N PHE A 119 -4.55 -0.10 2.45
CA PHE A 119 -4.54 -1.55 2.53
C PHE A 119 -3.10 -2.03 2.58
N PHE A 120 -2.69 -2.58 3.72
CA PHE A 120 -1.32 -3.07 3.86
C PHE A 120 -1.19 -4.22 4.88
N PRO A 121 -0.38 -5.23 4.52
CA PRO A 121 -0.01 -5.61 3.16
C PRO A 121 -1.17 -6.29 2.41
N ILE A 122 -1.17 -6.29 1.08
CA ILE A 122 -2.18 -7.02 0.28
C ILE A 122 -1.66 -8.32 -0.36
N GLN A 123 -0.51 -8.82 0.08
CA GLN A 123 0.19 -9.89 -0.65
C GLN A 123 -0.49 -11.25 -0.56
N GLU A 124 -1.04 -11.61 0.60
CA GLU A 124 -1.63 -12.94 0.81
C GLU A 124 -3.02 -13.03 0.16
N GLU A 125 -3.70 -11.89 0.10
CA GLU A 125 -5.05 -11.74 -0.43
C GLU A 125 -5.12 -11.90 -1.94
N VAL A 126 -4.02 -11.62 -2.65
CA VAL A 126 -3.95 -11.71 -4.12
C VAL A 126 -3.46 -13.06 -4.62
N VAL A 127 -3.14 -14.02 -3.72
CA VAL A 127 -2.65 -15.35 -4.10
C VAL A 127 -3.78 -16.27 -4.55
N GLU A 128 -4.90 -16.26 -3.82
CA GLU A 128 -6.03 -17.16 -4.08
C GLU A 128 -7.26 -16.38 -4.54
N PRO A 129 -7.99 -16.87 -5.57
CA PRO A 129 -9.17 -16.18 -6.10
C PRO A 129 -10.20 -15.82 -5.00
N LYS A 130 -10.44 -16.74 -4.06
CA LYS A 130 -11.37 -16.52 -2.95
C LYS A 130 -10.99 -15.33 -2.07
N TYR A 131 -9.70 -15.19 -1.74
CA TYR A 131 -9.24 -14.05 -0.93
C TYR A 131 -9.21 -12.76 -1.73
N THR A 132 -8.91 -12.86 -3.03
CA THR A 132 -8.96 -11.71 -3.94
C THR A 132 -10.39 -11.17 -4.04
N GLU A 133 -11.39 -12.04 -4.13
CA GLU A 133 -12.80 -11.63 -4.12
C GLU A 133 -13.19 -10.90 -2.83
N ILE A 134 -12.76 -11.39 -1.67
CA ILE A 134 -13.00 -10.74 -0.38
C ILE A 134 -12.30 -9.37 -0.32
N LEU A 135 -11.04 -9.27 -0.75
CA LEU A 135 -10.32 -7.99 -0.80
C LEU A 135 -10.99 -7.00 -1.75
N VAL A 136 -11.42 -7.45 -2.92
CA VAL A 136 -12.13 -6.62 -3.91
C VAL A 136 -13.48 -6.15 -3.37
N GLU A 137 -14.21 -7.01 -2.67
CA GLU A 137 -15.46 -6.63 -2.02
C GLU A 137 -15.23 -5.60 -0.92
N LYS A 138 -14.19 -5.80 -0.09
CA LYS A 138 -13.78 -4.79 0.91
C LYS A 138 -13.43 -3.47 0.23
N LEU A 139 -12.66 -3.49 -0.86
CA LEU A 139 -12.29 -2.30 -1.62
C LEU A 139 -13.51 -1.54 -2.16
N LYS A 140 -14.50 -2.24 -2.73
CA LYS A 140 -15.73 -1.64 -3.24
C LYS A 140 -16.58 -0.99 -2.15
N ASN A 141 -16.52 -1.51 -0.92
CA ASN A 141 -17.26 -0.99 0.21
C ASN A 141 -16.52 0.13 0.97
N SER A 142 -15.32 0.53 0.53
CA SER A 142 -14.64 1.72 1.04
C SER A 142 -15.37 2.99 0.59
N ARG A 143 -15.62 3.90 1.54
CA ARG A 143 -16.13 5.26 1.32
C ARG A 143 -15.05 6.33 1.46
N ALA A 144 -13.80 5.92 1.69
CA ALA A 144 -12.69 6.86 1.75
C ALA A 144 -12.43 7.50 0.38
N LYS A 145 -11.98 8.76 0.35
CA LYS A 145 -11.70 9.48 -0.91
C LYS A 145 -10.63 8.79 -1.75
N LYS A 146 -9.60 8.23 -1.10
CA LYS A 146 -8.48 7.52 -1.77
C LYS A 146 -8.29 6.12 -1.21
N ASN A 147 -8.26 5.11 -2.06
CA ASN A 147 -7.83 3.76 -1.71
C ASN A 147 -6.40 3.52 -2.19
N ILE A 148 -5.53 3.13 -1.27
CA ILE A 148 -4.11 2.94 -1.51
C ILE A 148 -3.78 1.50 -1.13
N LEU A 149 -3.50 0.66 -2.12
CA LEU A 149 -3.16 -0.73 -1.91
C LEU A 149 -1.65 -0.90 -2.03
N LEU A 150 -1.01 -1.46 -1.00
CA LEU A 150 0.44 -1.62 -0.97
C LEU A 150 0.82 -3.09 -0.75
N THR A 151 1.57 -3.64 -1.69
CA THR A 151 2.09 -5.02 -1.61
C THR A 151 3.21 -5.11 -0.58
N SER A 152 3.35 -6.25 0.09
CA SER A 152 4.62 -6.64 0.75
C SER A 152 5.10 -7.90 0.06
N ASN A 153 6.21 -7.85 -0.67
CA ASN A 153 6.74 -8.90 -1.53
C ASN A 153 6.17 -8.94 -2.97
N ASP A 154 6.74 -8.13 -3.87
CA ASP A 154 6.42 -8.14 -5.30
C ASP A 154 7.24 -9.14 -6.14
N TRP A 155 7.58 -10.31 -5.61
CA TRP A 155 8.31 -11.33 -6.41
C TRP A 155 7.39 -12.17 -7.31
N THR A 156 6.12 -11.79 -7.45
CA THR A 156 5.10 -12.54 -8.20
C THR A 156 4.22 -11.61 -9.03
N LYS A 157 3.51 -12.21 -9.97
CA LYS A 157 2.47 -11.54 -10.78
C LYS A 157 1.10 -11.53 -10.12
N ASN A 158 0.96 -12.11 -8.92
CA ASN A 158 -0.33 -12.23 -8.24
C ASN A 158 -1.08 -10.90 -8.10
N PRO A 159 -0.44 -9.76 -7.76
CA PRO A 159 -1.13 -8.47 -7.70
C PRO A 159 -1.73 -7.98 -9.03
N GLU A 160 -1.37 -8.56 -10.18
CA GLU A 160 -1.91 -8.19 -11.51
C GLU A 160 -3.42 -8.44 -11.59
N VAL A 161 -3.96 -9.36 -10.79
CA VAL A 161 -5.42 -9.61 -10.71
C VAL A 161 -6.21 -8.37 -10.27
N LEU A 162 -5.54 -7.43 -9.58
CA LEU A 162 -6.16 -6.20 -9.11
C LEU A 162 -6.17 -5.09 -10.17
N TYR A 163 -5.42 -5.20 -11.27
CA TYR A 163 -5.19 -4.09 -12.20
C TYR A 163 -6.49 -3.51 -12.76
N LYS A 164 -7.47 -4.37 -13.06
CA LYS A 164 -8.79 -3.97 -13.56
C LYS A 164 -9.65 -3.16 -12.57
N TYR A 165 -9.25 -3.08 -11.30
CA TYR A 165 -9.94 -2.31 -10.27
C TYR A 165 -9.20 -1.01 -9.91
N MET A 166 -8.01 -0.79 -10.48
CA MET A 166 -7.14 0.34 -10.16
C MET A 166 -7.22 1.41 -11.24
N ASP A 167 -7.28 2.67 -10.82
CA ASP A 167 -7.14 3.81 -11.73
C ASP A 167 -5.66 4.04 -12.09
N LYS A 168 -4.77 3.70 -11.15
CA LYS A 168 -3.33 3.89 -11.30
C LYS A 168 -2.53 2.75 -10.69
N ILE A 169 -1.46 2.36 -11.37
CA ILE A 169 -0.48 1.39 -10.87
C ILE A 169 0.90 2.03 -10.91
N VAL A 170 1.54 2.13 -9.74
CA VAL A 170 2.88 2.70 -9.60
C VAL A 170 3.81 1.68 -8.98
N SER A 171 5.04 1.60 -9.47
CA SER A 171 6.08 0.73 -8.94
C SER A 171 7.29 1.56 -8.52
N LEU A 172 7.64 1.53 -7.24
CA LEU A 172 8.87 2.15 -6.74
C LEU A 172 10.08 1.35 -7.24
N ASP A 173 10.94 2.02 -8.00
CA ASP A 173 12.17 1.47 -8.52
C ASP A 173 13.41 1.98 -7.77
N LEU A 174 14.09 1.06 -7.10
CA LEU A 174 15.33 1.30 -6.38
C LEU A 174 16.52 0.52 -6.95
N GLU A 175 16.36 -0.14 -8.09
CA GLU A 175 17.37 -1.03 -8.69
C GLU A 175 18.74 -0.35 -8.77
N ASP A 176 18.77 0.89 -9.24
CA ASP A 176 20.02 1.67 -9.38
C ASP A 176 20.24 2.73 -8.29
N TYR A 177 19.39 2.78 -7.26
CA TYR A 177 19.42 3.89 -6.30
C TYR A 177 20.64 3.86 -5.38
N SER A 178 21.16 2.68 -5.04
CA SER A 178 22.39 2.54 -4.27
C SER A 178 23.03 1.16 -4.49
N ASN A 179 24.33 1.03 -4.20
CA ASN A 179 25.03 -0.26 -4.25
C ASN A 179 24.35 -1.32 -3.35
N LYS A 180 23.84 -0.90 -2.19
CA LYS A 180 23.07 -1.78 -1.30
C LYS A 180 21.84 -2.37 -1.99
N TYR A 181 21.03 -1.55 -2.63
CA TYR A 181 19.83 -2.03 -3.33
C TYR A 181 20.18 -2.86 -4.58
N LYS A 182 21.28 -2.55 -5.27
CA LYS A 182 21.80 -3.36 -6.37
C LYS A 182 22.16 -4.78 -5.90
N GLU A 183 22.89 -4.89 -4.79
CA GLU A 183 23.29 -6.18 -4.21
C GLU A 183 22.09 -6.97 -3.69
N GLU A 184 21.19 -6.32 -2.96
CA GLU A 184 19.94 -6.96 -2.50
C GLU A 184 19.11 -7.48 -3.68
N LEU A 185 18.95 -6.68 -4.75
CA LEU A 185 18.22 -7.11 -5.94
C LEU A 185 18.91 -8.26 -6.66
N LYS A 186 20.25 -8.25 -6.75
CA LYS A 186 21.01 -9.37 -7.32
C LYS A 186 20.75 -10.66 -6.54
N ASN A 187 20.80 -10.59 -5.20
CA ASN A 187 20.51 -11.75 -4.35
C ASN A 187 19.07 -12.24 -4.52
N ILE A 188 18.11 -11.31 -4.61
CA ILE A 188 16.70 -11.63 -4.88
C ILE A 188 16.57 -12.34 -6.24
N LYS A 189 17.16 -11.80 -7.32
CA LYS A 189 17.12 -12.40 -8.66
C LYS A 189 17.75 -13.80 -8.71
N THR A 190 18.84 -14.04 -7.97
CA THR A 190 19.47 -15.38 -7.90
C THR A 190 18.58 -16.41 -7.19
N ASN A 191 17.72 -15.98 -6.26
CA ASN A 191 16.86 -16.87 -5.46
C ASN A 191 15.47 -17.09 -6.08
N ILE A 192 15.13 -16.38 -7.15
CA ILE A 192 13.86 -16.49 -7.85
C ILE A 192 14.17 -17.09 -9.22
N ASP A 193 14.10 -18.42 -9.33
CA ASP A 193 14.37 -19.23 -10.54
C ASP A 193 13.65 -18.68 -11.80
N ASP A 194 14.20 -17.64 -12.46
CA ASP A 194 13.69 -17.01 -13.68
C ASP A 194 12.19 -16.63 -13.66
N LYS A 195 11.58 -16.39 -12.49
CA LYS A 195 10.18 -15.94 -12.45
C LYS A 195 10.08 -14.53 -13.03
N PRO A 196 9.04 -14.24 -13.82
CA PRO A 196 8.94 -12.96 -14.50
C PRO A 196 8.84 -11.80 -13.50
N LEU A 197 9.52 -10.71 -13.82
CA LEU A 197 9.55 -9.48 -13.03
C LEU A 197 8.11 -8.93 -12.86
N PRO A 198 7.80 -8.21 -11.77
CA PRO A 198 6.47 -7.66 -11.47
C PRO A 198 6.06 -6.47 -12.38
N TYR A 199 6.73 -6.32 -13.53
CA TYR A 199 6.50 -5.31 -14.56
C TYR A 199 7.00 -5.81 -15.92
#